data_AF-A0A966KPC2-F1
#
_entry.id   AF-A0A966KPC2-F1
#
_cell.length_a   1.000
_cell.length_b   1.000
_cell.length_c   1.000
_cell.angle_alpha   90.00
_cell.angle_beta   90.00
_cell.angle_gamma   90.00
#
_symmetry.space_group_name_H-M   'P 1'
#
loop_
_entity.id
_entity.type
_entity.pdbx_description
1 polymer ?
#
loop_
_entity_poly.entity_id
_entity_poly.type
_entity_poly.pdbx_seq_one_letter_code
_entity_poly.pdbx_strand_id
1 'polypeptide(L)'
;DRRTDFWAIGCVIHQMLTGEFPFEGDNAMEVFYAVSHRPHKRLPSVEKGTKRLQAIIDRCLAKAPSERFQSVQALRTALNESELRVGVRQLDSGVPLGEHVPTQLEKSSTPSRRVRALGCSVWMPVLFGDPGRVPSGGYIAKSVSRACVSREFTAFATRTTAPVTDWLRALARHAHEECGGPGVGAVGMCFTGGFALGMMVGPELIAPVLSQPSLPIGFSKKAKASVKLSAEDLRIVKDRVAAGTCVLGLRFTNDAVVPAERFETLRRELGDGFIGVEIDSSPGNQWGIPKNAHSVLTEHLVDEPGHPTHDALNQVLEFFRSRLLPD
;
A
#
# COMPACT_ATOMS: atom_id res chain seq x y z
N ASP A 1 1.17 -33.05 -0.11
CA ASP A 1 0.20 -33.10 1.00
C ASP A 1 -0.37 -31.69 1.19
N ARG A 2 -1.68 -31.52 1.39
CA ARG A 2 -2.32 -30.21 1.61
C ARG A 2 -1.76 -29.46 2.83
N ARG A 3 -1.12 -30.19 3.75
CA ARG A 3 -0.43 -29.63 4.92
C ARG A 3 0.89 -28.92 4.60
N THR A 4 1.37 -29.02 3.35
CA THR A 4 2.48 -28.20 2.84
C THR A 4 2.04 -26.74 2.66
N ASP A 5 0.78 -26.48 2.34
CA ASP A 5 0.28 -25.11 2.17
C ASP A 5 0.27 -24.35 3.50
N PHE A 6 -0.04 -25.01 4.62
CA PHE A 6 0.07 -24.41 5.95
C PHE A 6 1.50 -24.01 6.32
N TRP A 7 2.50 -24.79 5.88
CA TRP A 7 3.90 -24.42 6.05
C TRP A 7 4.23 -23.14 5.28
N ALA A 8 3.82 -23.08 4.00
CA ALA A 8 4.02 -21.89 3.18
C ALA A 8 3.32 -20.66 3.79
N ILE A 9 2.09 -20.82 4.27
CA ILE A 9 1.35 -19.76 4.96
C ILE A 9 2.07 -19.31 6.24
N GLY A 10 2.60 -20.22 7.05
CA GLY A 10 3.41 -19.88 8.23
C GLY A 10 4.64 -19.05 7.88
N CYS A 11 5.33 -19.39 6.79
CA CYS A 11 6.46 -18.61 6.28
C CYS A 11 6.03 -17.21 5.86
N VAL A 12 4.93 -17.09 5.12
CA VAL A 12 4.39 -15.80 4.66
C VAL A 12 3.99 -14.93 5.85
N ILE A 13 3.24 -15.47 6.80
CA ILE A 13 2.82 -14.74 8.01
C ILE A 13 4.06 -14.24 8.77
N HIS A 14 5.05 -15.10 9.04
CA HIS A 14 6.28 -14.69 9.70
C HIS A 14 6.99 -13.56 8.96
N GLN A 15 7.10 -13.68 7.64
CA GLN A 15 7.77 -12.72 6.80
C GLN A 15 7.04 -11.37 6.75
N MET A 16 5.71 -11.36 6.63
CA MET A 16 4.90 -10.14 6.64
C MET A 16 5.05 -9.36 7.96
N LEU A 17 5.25 -10.05 9.08
CA LEU A 17 5.36 -9.43 10.41
C LEU A 17 6.77 -8.94 10.73
N THR A 18 7.79 -9.63 10.23
CA THR A 18 9.18 -9.39 10.64
C THR A 18 10.04 -8.75 9.55
N GLY A 19 9.62 -8.88 8.29
CA GLY A 19 10.44 -8.60 7.11
C GLY A 19 11.48 -9.67 6.78
N GLU A 20 11.57 -10.74 7.59
CA GLU A 20 12.60 -11.78 7.51
C GLU A 20 11.98 -13.18 7.31
N PHE A 21 12.71 -14.10 6.69
CA PHE A 21 12.25 -15.48 6.61
C PHE A 21 12.35 -16.18 7.97
N PRO A 22 11.45 -17.14 8.27
CA PRO A 22 11.59 -17.96 9.47
C PRO A 22 12.87 -18.81 9.49
N PHE A 23 13.43 -19.12 8.32
CA PHE A 23 14.65 -19.92 8.15
C PHE A 23 15.58 -19.25 7.13
N GLU A 24 16.88 -19.21 7.43
CA GLU A 24 17.93 -18.60 6.61
C GLU A 24 19.19 -19.48 6.62
N GLY A 25 20.05 -19.27 5.63
CA GLY A 25 21.33 -19.94 5.45
C GLY A 25 22.07 -19.32 4.26
N ASP A 26 23.39 -19.47 4.23
CA ASP A 26 24.25 -18.81 3.23
C ASP A 26 24.16 -19.47 1.85
N ASN A 27 23.58 -20.67 1.79
CA ASN A 27 23.34 -21.42 0.57
C ASN A 27 22.11 -22.34 0.67
N ALA A 28 21.70 -22.92 -0.45
CA ALA A 28 20.50 -23.77 -0.53
C ALA A 28 20.54 -24.99 0.39
N MET A 29 21.72 -25.59 0.61
CA MET A 29 21.88 -26.73 1.51
C MET A 29 21.68 -26.32 2.97
N GLU A 30 22.17 -25.14 3.37
CA GLU A 30 21.95 -24.62 4.72
C GLU A 30 20.51 -24.23 4.97
N VAL A 31 19.83 -23.62 3.99
CA VAL A 31 18.40 -23.33 4.09
C VAL A 31 17.60 -24.62 4.20
N PHE A 32 17.91 -25.64 3.39
CA PHE A 32 17.27 -26.95 3.49
C PHE A 32 17.49 -27.59 4.86
N TYR A 33 18.71 -27.50 5.38
CA TYR A 33 19.05 -27.98 6.72
C TYR A 33 18.26 -27.23 7.80
N ALA A 34 18.15 -25.90 7.71
CA ALA A 34 17.39 -25.07 8.64
C ALA A 34 15.88 -25.40 8.60
N VAL A 35 15.31 -25.50 7.41
CA VAL A 35 13.92 -25.92 7.17
C VAL A 35 13.63 -27.30 7.76
N SER A 36 14.59 -28.21 7.75
CA SER A 36 14.40 -29.58 8.25
C SER A 36 14.64 -29.71 9.76
N HIS A 37 15.65 -29.02 10.30
CA HIS A 37 16.17 -29.33 11.65
C HIS A 37 16.13 -28.17 12.64
N ARG A 38 16.23 -26.92 12.19
CA ARG A 38 16.30 -25.76 13.09
C ARG A 38 14.90 -25.28 13.47
N PRO A 39 14.69 -24.72 14.68
CA PRO A 39 13.49 -23.95 14.96
C PRO A 39 13.46 -22.69 14.08
N HIS A 40 12.25 -22.21 13.74
CA HIS A 40 12.14 -20.93 13.05
C HIS A 40 12.47 -19.77 14.00
N LYS A 41 12.84 -18.62 13.43
CA LYS A 41 12.96 -17.37 14.17
C LYS A 41 11.65 -17.02 14.90
N ARG A 42 11.76 -16.47 16.10
CA ARG A 42 10.61 -16.03 16.91
C ARG A 42 10.23 -14.61 16.53
N LEU A 43 8.94 -14.29 16.60
CA LEU A 43 8.45 -12.92 16.53
C LEU A 43 9.01 -12.10 17.70
N PRO A 44 9.39 -10.84 17.47
CA PRO A 44 9.77 -9.95 18.55
C PRO A 44 8.55 -9.67 19.45
N SER A 45 8.69 -9.78 20.77
CA SER A 45 7.58 -9.57 21.73
C SER A 45 7.30 -8.09 21.95
N VAL A 46 6.65 -7.45 20.99
CA VAL A 46 6.45 -5.99 20.98
C VAL A 46 5.01 -5.58 21.30
N GLU A 47 4.01 -6.44 21.07
CA GLU A 47 2.59 -6.07 21.17
C GLU A 47 1.67 -7.16 21.77
N LYS A 48 0.45 -6.75 22.16
CA LYS A 48 -0.63 -7.65 22.60
C LYS A 48 -1.10 -8.47 21.40
N GLY A 49 -1.17 -9.80 21.55
CA GLY A 49 -1.55 -10.73 20.46
C GLY A 49 -0.35 -11.45 19.81
N THR A 50 0.88 -10.93 19.93
CA THR A 50 2.08 -11.57 19.39
C THR A 50 2.27 -13.01 19.90
N LYS A 51 1.91 -13.30 21.15
CA LYS A 51 1.99 -14.67 21.70
C LYS A 51 1.05 -15.67 21.01
N ARG A 52 -0.18 -15.26 20.69
CA ARG A 52 -1.14 -16.13 19.97
C ARG A 52 -0.69 -16.33 18.53
N LEU A 53 -0.23 -15.27 17.88
CA LEU A 53 0.31 -15.34 16.52
C LEU A 53 1.58 -16.18 16.43
N GLN A 54 2.46 -16.08 17.43
CA GLN A 54 3.60 -16.98 17.57
C GLN A 54 3.14 -18.43 17.62
N ALA A 55 2.14 -18.77 18.42
CA ALA A 55 1.62 -20.13 18.50
C ALA A 55 1.02 -20.62 17.16
N ILE A 56 0.39 -19.73 16.39
CA ILE A 56 -0.12 -20.05 15.05
C ILE A 56 1.03 -20.34 14.08
N ILE A 57 2.07 -19.50 14.07
CA ILE A 57 3.26 -19.69 13.25
C ILE A 57 3.99 -20.98 13.66
N ASP A 58 4.17 -21.21 14.96
CA ASP A 58 4.77 -22.42 15.54
C ASP A 58 4.05 -23.67 14.99
N ARG A 59 2.72 -23.64 14.98
CA ARG A 59 1.90 -24.74 14.47
C ARG A 59 1.99 -24.89 12.96
N CYS A 60 1.94 -23.80 12.19
CA CYS A 60 2.11 -23.84 10.73
C CYS A 60 3.49 -24.41 10.33
N LEU A 61 4.54 -24.04 11.06
CA LEU A 61 5.93 -24.40 10.80
C LEU A 61 6.40 -25.62 11.61
N ALA A 62 5.48 -26.41 12.16
CA ALA A 62 5.81 -27.65 12.83
C ALA A 62 6.46 -28.63 11.84
N LYS A 63 7.56 -29.28 12.25
CA LYS A 63 8.32 -30.17 11.36
C LYS A 63 7.46 -31.37 10.96
N ALA A 64 6.77 -31.98 11.93
CA ALA A 64 5.84 -33.07 11.68
C ALA A 64 4.54 -32.52 11.03
N PRO A 65 4.14 -32.98 9.83
CA PRO A 65 2.90 -32.53 9.19
C PRO A 65 1.64 -32.77 10.02
N SER A 66 1.63 -33.79 10.88
CA SER A 66 0.52 -34.09 11.80
C SER A 66 0.33 -33.04 12.90
N GLU A 67 1.38 -32.29 13.25
CA GLU A 67 1.33 -31.23 14.26
C GLU A 67 0.83 -29.91 13.67
N ARG A 68 0.80 -29.80 12.33
CA ARG A 68 0.29 -28.61 11.62
C ARG A 68 -1.22 -28.49 11.73
N PHE A 69 -1.76 -27.38 11.23
CA PHE A 69 -3.20 -27.29 11.00
C PHE A 69 -3.66 -28.40 10.04
N GLN A 70 -4.82 -28.99 10.33
CA GLN A 70 -5.38 -30.06 9.51
C GLN A 70 -6.50 -29.55 8.58
N SER A 71 -6.92 -28.30 8.73
CA SER A 71 -7.91 -27.66 7.85
C SER A 71 -7.72 -26.14 7.80
N VAL A 72 -8.11 -25.54 6.68
CA VAL A 72 -8.13 -24.07 6.50
C VAL A 72 -9.07 -23.42 7.51
N GLN A 73 -10.17 -24.09 7.85
CA GLN A 73 -11.11 -23.60 8.86
C GLN A 73 -10.45 -23.49 10.24
N ALA A 74 -9.64 -24.47 10.65
CA ALA A 74 -8.94 -24.43 11.93
C ALA A 74 -7.90 -23.31 11.98
N LEU A 75 -7.17 -23.08 10.89
CA LEU A 75 -6.25 -21.94 10.78
C LEU A 75 -7.01 -20.60 10.83
N ARG A 76 -8.12 -20.49 10.11
CA ARG A 76 -8.97 -19.28 10.09
C ARG A 76 -9.52 -18.96 11.47
N THR A 77 -10.04 -19.94 12.20
CA THR A 77 -10.49 -19.75 13.59
C THR A 77 -9.36 -19.26 14.48
N ALA A 78 -8.18 -19.90 14.41
CA ALA A 78 -7.04 -19.48 15.22
C ALA A 78 -6.57 -18.05 14.90
N LEU A 79 -6.56 -17.66 13.62
CA LEU A 79 -6.24 -16.30 13.19
C LEU A 79 -7.26 -15.29 13.70
N ASN A 80 -8.56 -15.59 13.63
CA ASN A 80 -9.62 -14.73 14.15
C ASN A 80 -9.53 -14.55 15.69
N GLU A 81 -9.18 -15.62 16.41
CA GLU A 81 -9.00 -15.60 17.87
C GLU A 81 -7.68 -14.95 18.32
N SER A 82 -6.74 -14.72 17.39
CA SER A 82 -5.42 -14.19 17.72
C SER A 82 -5.46 -12.75 18.25
N GLU A 83 -6.61 -12.07 18.18
CA GLU A 83 -6.83 -10.64 18.48
C GLU A 83 -5.90 -9.68 17.70
N LEU A 84 -5.04 -10.22 16.82
CA LEU A 84 -4.19 -9.46 15.95
C LEU A 84 -5.05 -8.87 14.85
N ARG A 85 -5.47 -7.64 15.06
CA ARG A 85 -5.87 -6.77 13.97
C ARG A 85 -4.59 -6.47 13.20
N VAL A 86 -4.31 -7.19 12.11
CA VAL A 86 -3.47 -6.60 11.05
C VAL A 86 -4.11 -5.24 10.81
N GLY A 87 -3.38 -4.17 11.13
CA GLY A 87 -3.94 -2.83 11.28
C GLY A 87 -4.54 -2.35 9.98
N VAL A 88 -5.74 -2.81 9.67
CA VAL A 88 -6.66 -2.12 8.81
C VAL A 88 -7.63 -1.47 9.76
N ARG A 89 -7.37 -0.19 10.05
CA ARG A 89 -8.33 0.59 10.79
C ARG A 89 -9.47 0.88 9.82
N GLN A 90 -10.53 0.10 9.91
CA GLN A 90 -11.84 0.56 9.47
C GLN A 90 -12.18 1.75 10.37
N LEU A 91 -12.28 2.93 9.78
CA LEU A 91 -12.75 4.09 10.51
C LEU A 91 -14.28 4.03 10.52
N ASP A 92 -14.83 3.24 11.44
CA ASP A 92 -16.27 2.92 11.56
C ASP A 92 -17.16 4.13 11.31
N SER A 93 -18.19 3.94 10.47
CA SER A 93 -19.26 4.89 10.19
C SER A 93 -20.19 5.02 11.40
N GLY A 94 -19.74 5.64 12.50
CA GLY A 94 -20.65 5.89 13.62
C GLY A 94 -20.10 6.40 14.95
N VAL A 95 -18.79 6.62 15.13
CA VAL A 95 -18.30 7.15 16.41
C VAL A 95 -18.55 8.67 16.50
N PRO A 96 -19.29 9.17 17.52
CA PRO A 96 -19.47 10.60 17.72
C PRO A 96 -18.12 11.30 17.94
N LEU A 97 -18.04 12.54 17.47
CA LEU A 97 -16.91 13.45 17.68
C LEU A 97 -16.73 13.70 19.19
N GLY A 98 -15.87 12.91 19.84
CA GLY A 98 -15.55 13.08 21.25
C GLY A 98 -14.49 12.09 21.73
N GLU A 99 -13.47 12.65 22.36
CA GLU A 99 -12.42 12.00 23.17
C GLU A 99 -11.20 11.37 22.46
N HIS A 100 -10.15 12.20 22.48
CA HIS A 100 -8.73 11.85 22.55
C HIS A 100 -8.12 10.98 21.45
N VAL A 101 -8.05 11.56 20.26
CA VAL A 101 -6.98 11.25 19.30
C VAL A 101 -5.77 12.15 19.61
N PRO A 102 -4.53 11.62 19.78
CA PRO A 102 -3.35 12.45 20.00
C PRO A 102 -3.11 13.45 18.85
N THR A 103 -2.88 14.70 19.23
CA THR A 103 -2.82 15.95 18.43
C THR A 103 -1.84 15.98 17.25
N GLN A 104 -0.97 14.98 17.07
CA GLN A 104 -0.03 14.92 15.93
C GLN A 104 -0.60 14.12 14.72
N LEU A 105 -1.64 13.30 14.92
CA LEU A 105 -2.40 12.68 13.82
C LEU A 105 -3.37 13.66 13.14
N GLU A 106 -3.54 14.87 13.69
CA GLU A 106 -4.49 15.86 13.16
C GLU A 106 -4.03 16.50 11.85
N LYS A 107 -2.71 16.59 11.60
CA LYS A 107 -2.17 17.15 10.35
C LYS A 107 -2.03 16.13 9.22
N SER A 108 -1.90 14.83 9.53
CA SER A 108 -1.72 13.76 8.52
C SER A 108 -3.00 13.03 8.12
N SER A 109 -4.14 13.36 8.74
CA SER A 109 -5.44 12.70 8.51
C SER A 109 -6.44 13.51 7.69
N THR A 110 -6.03 14.65 7.11
CA THR A 110 -6.93 15.49 6.31
C THR A 110 -7.57 14.73 5.15
N PRO A 111 -6.84 13.98 4.29
CA PRO A 111 -7.48 13.31 3.16
C PRO A 111 -8.46 12.21 3.59
N SER A 112 -8.08 11.36 4.55
CA SER A 112 -8.96 10.26 5.00
C SER A 112 -10.20 10.77 5.74
N ARG A 113 -10.10 11.85 6.52
CA ARG A 113 -11.26 12.51 7.13
C ARG A 113 -12.21 13.08 6.08
N ARG A 114 -11.67 13.74 5.05
CA ARG A 114 -12.47 14.32 3.96
C ARG A 114 -13.17 13.23 3.14
N VAL A 115 -12.48 12.13 2.84
CA VAL A 115 -13.08 10.98 2.15
C VAL A 115 -14.21 10.34 2.99
N ARG A 116 -14.04 10.23 4.31
CA ARG A 116 -15.14 9.80 5.19
C ARG A 116 -16.32 10.78 5.20
N ALA A 117 -16.04 12.08 5.16
CA ALA A 117 -17.07 13.10 5.10
C ALA A 117 -17.88 13.05 3.78
N LEU A 118 -17.36 12.41 2.72
CA LEU A 118 -18.15 12.10 1.52
C LEU A 118 -19.17 10.97 1.74
N GLY A 119 -19.02 10.17 2.79
CA GLY A 119 -19.83 8.97 3.04
C GLY A 119 -19.10 7.64 2.73
N CYS A 120 -17.83 7.69 2.33
CA CYS A 120 -17.05 6.49 2.04
C CYS A 120 -16.52 5.81 3.32
N SER A 121 -16.54 4.47 3.33
CA SER A 121 -15.76 3.67 4.28
C SER A 121 -14.27 3.76 3.92
N VAL A 122 -13.42 4.06 4.91
CA VAL A 122 -11.97 4.17 4.71
C VAL A 122 -11.23 3.04 5.41
N TRP A 123 -10.42 2.33 4.62
CA TRP A 123 -9.53 1.26 5.05
C TRP A 123 -8.09 1.73 4.85
N MET A 124 -7.29 1.72 5.92
CA MET A 124 -5.88 2.14 5.86
C MET A 124 -4.97 0.97 6.24
N PRO A 125 -4.36 0.27 5.26
CA PRO A 125 -3.39 -0.77 5.55
C PRO A 125 -2.07 -0.17 6.04
N VAL A 126 -1.58 -0.66 7.17
CA VAL A 126 -0.25 -0.29 7.68
C VAL A 126 0.81 -1.07 6.89
N LEU A 127 1.38 -0.44 5.86
CA LEU A 127 2.41 -1.04 5.01
C LEU A 127 3.84 -0.84 5.55
N PHE A 128 4.05 0.18 6.37
CA PHE A 128 5.36 0.52 6.93
C PHE A 128 5.24 1.04 8.37
N GLY A 129 6.23 0.69 9.19
CA GLY A 129 6.38 1.23 10.54
C GLY A 129 5.30 0.79 11.53
N ASP A 130 5.37 1.39 12.72
CA ASP A 130 4.49 1.13 13.85
C ASP A 130 3.49 2.29 13.97
N PRO A 131 2.17 2.04 13.95
CA PRO A 131 1.17 3.09 14.06
C PRO A 131 1.35 3.95 15.32
N GLY A 132 1.38 5.27 15.16
CA GLY A 132 1.48 6.22 16.27
C GLY A 132 2.89 6.48 16.80
N ARG A 133 3.92 5.84 16.23
CA ARG A 133 5.31 6.12 16.58
C ARG A 133 5.78 7.44 15.96
N VAL A 134 6.37 8.32 16.78
CA VAL A 134 6.90 9.61 16.33
C VAL A 134 8.04 9.38 15.33
N PRO A 135 7.99 10.00 14.13
CA PRO A 135 9.05 9.86 13.14
C PRO A 135 10.36 10.45 13.68
N SER A 136 11.45 9.67 13.61
CA SER A 136 12.82 10.17 13.81
C SER A 136 13.65 9.82 12.58
N GLY A 137 14.67 10.63 12.24
CA GLY A 137 15.48 10.41 11.03
C GLY A 137 16.06 8.99 10.95
N GLY A 138 16.56 8.46 12.07
CA GLY A 138 17.05 7.08 12.15
C GLY A 138 15.94 6.02 12.04
N TYR A 139 14.74 6.29 12.54
CA TYR A 139 13.59 5.39 12.43
C TYR A 139 13.03 5.36 11.00
N ILE A 140 12.89 6.52 10.35
CA ILE A 140 12.46 6.61 8.94
C ILE A 140 13.47 5.88 8.05
N ALA A 141 14.77 6.12 8.23
CA ALA A 141 15.81 5.44 7.46
C ALA A 141 15.78 3.92 7.66
N LYS A 142 15.52 3.44 8.88
CA LYS A 142 15.38 2.00 9.19
C LYS A 142 14.12 1.37 8.59
N SER A 143 12.99 2.09 8.61
CA SER A 143 11.74 1.64 8.01
C SER A 143 11.81 1.61 6.49
N VAL A 144 12.46 2.61 5.87
CA VAL A 144 12.72 2.68 4.43
C VAL A 144 13.75 1.63 4.01
N SER A 145 14.80 1.39 4.78
CA SER A 145 15.79 0.35 4.46
C SER A 145 15.21 -1.06 4.58
N ARG A 146 14.38 -1.33 5.60
CA ARG A 146 13.60 -2.58 5.69
C ARG A 146 12.63 -2.74 4.52
N ALA A 147 11.98 -1.64 4.10
CA ALA A 147 11.20 -1.64 2.88
C ALA A 147 12.08 -2.02 1.69
N CYS A 148 13.21 -1.36 1.42
CA CYS A 148 14.07 -1.68 0.26
C CYS A 148 14.75 -3.08 0.29
N VAL A 149 14.97 -3.65 1.48
CA VAL A 149 15.70 -4.93 1.67
C VAL A 149 14.76 -6.15 1.62
N SER A 150 13.46 -6.00 1.87
CA SER A 150 12.55 -7.14 1.81
C SER A 150 12.44 -7.68 0.37
N ARG A 151 12.34 -9.01 0.17
CA ARG A 151 12.22 -9.61 -1.18
C ARG A 151 10.99 -9.15 -1.96
N GLU A 152 9.92 -8.80 -1.25
CA GLU A 152 8.73 -8.14 -1.82
C GLU A 152 9.08 -6.82 -2.50
N PHE A 153 10.15 -6.18 -2.00
CA PHE A 153 10.68 -4.95 -2.53
C PHE A 153 11.98 -5.10 -3.35
N THR A 154 12.71 -6.21 -3.25
CA THR A 154 13.78 -6.50 -4.22
C THR A 154 13.21 -6.74 -5.62
N ALA A 155 11.96 -7.22 -5.71
CA ALA A 155 11.16 -7.16 -6.94
C ALA A 155 10.94 -5.71 -7.46
N PHE A 156 11.21 -4.66 -6.66
CA PHE A 156 11.29 -3.27 -7.16
C PHE A 156 12.54 -3.00 -8.02
N ALA A 157 13.47 -3.91 -8.19
CA ALA A 157 14.52 -3.74 -9.20
C ALA A 157 14.11 -4.31 -10.57
N THR A 158 13.12 -5.21 -10.60
CA THR A 158 12.75 -6.01 -11.78
C THR A 158 11.37 -5.62 -12.32
N ARG A 159 11.12 -5.88 -13.61
CA ARG A 159 9.86 -5.58 -14.33
C ARG A 159 8.71 -6.51 -13.92
N THR A 160 8.49 -6.68 -12.63
CA THR A 160 7.53 -7.63 -12.05
C THR A 160 6.52 -6.89 -11.19
N THR A 161 5.25 -7.29 -11.27
CA THR A 161 4.18 -6.83 -10.39
C THR A 161 4.53 -7.13 -8.94
N ALA A 162 4.35 -6.15 -8.04
CA ALA A 162 4.76 -6.29 -6.65
C ALA A 162 3.80 -7.25 -5.90
N PRO A 163 4.29 -8.27 -5.16
CA PRO A 163 3.44 -9.21 -4.43
C PRO A 163 2.46 -8.54 -3.46
N VAL A 164 2.82 -7.38 -2.91
CA VAL A 164 1.94 -6.56 -2.07
C VAL A 164 0.68 -6.08 -2.80
N THR A 165 0.72 -5.91 -4.12
CA THR A 165 -0.48 -5.54 -4.89
C THR A 165 -1.50 -6.67 -4.93
N ASP A 166 -1.09 -7.94 -4.88
CA ASP A 166 -2.01 -9.08 -4.78
C ASP A 166 -2.77 -9.04 -3.45
N TRP A 167 -2.03 -8.80 -2.35
CA TRP A 167 -2.62 -8.62 -1.02
C TRP A 167 -3.54 -7.40 -0.96
N LEU A 168 -3.12 -6.26 -1.52
CA LEU A 168 -3.95 -5.05 -1.58
C LEU A 168 -5.21 -5.27 -2.43
N ARG A 169 -5.15 -6.06 -3.51
CA ARG A 169 -6.34 -6.44 -4.29
C ARG A 169 -7.27 -7.36 -3.50
N ALA A 170 -6.73 -8.30 -2.73
CA ALA A 170 -7.54 -9.11 -1.82
C ALA A 170 -8.21 -8.26 -0.73
N LEU A 171 -7.49 -7.27 -0.18
CA LEU A 171 -8.05 -6.29 0.76
C LEU A 171 -9.15 -5.45 0.12
N ALA A 172 -8.96 -4.97 -1.12
CA ALA A 172 -9.98 -4.23 -1.85
C ALA A 172 -11.25 -5.07 -2.05
N ARG A 173 -11.09 -6.35 -2.44
CA ARG A 173 -12.22 -7.28 -2.57
C ARG A 173 -12.97 -7.46 -1.25
N HIS A 174 -12.25 -7.70 -0.17
CA HIS A 174 -12.85 -7.83 1.15
C HIS A 174 -13.58 -6.54 1.57
N ALA A 175 -12.97 -5.38 1.38
CA ALA A 175 -13.60 -4.09 1.70
C ALA A 175 -14.86 -3.84 0.86
N HIS A 176 -14.87 -4.26 -0.41
CA HIS A 176 -16.04 -4.16 -1.29
C HIS A 176 -17.14 -5.13 -0.87
N GLU A 177 -16.81 -6.37 -0.51
CA GLU A 177 -17.77 -7.36 0.00
C GLU A 177 -18.43 -6.88 1.30
N GLU A 178 -17.67 -6.27 2.21
CA GLU A 178 -18.17 -5.75 3.49
C GLU A 178 -18.98 -4.45 3.35
N CYS A 179 -18.54 -3.53 2.49
CA CYS A 179 -19.15 -2.19 2.40
C CYS A 179 -20.20 -2.07 1.28
N GLY A 180 -20.17 -2.95 0.28
CA GLY A 180 -20.96 -2.81 -0.94
C GLY A 180 -20.57 -1.60 -1.78
N GLY A 181 -21.51 -1.12 -2.61
CA GLY A 181 -21.32 0.04 -3.49
C GLY A 181 -20.71 -0.29 -4.86
N PRO A 182 -20.38 0.74 -5.67
CA PRO A 182 -19.91 0.57 -7.04
C PRO A 182 -18.52 -0.08 -7.15
N GLY A 183 -17.68 0.09 -6.13
CA GLY A 183 -16.32 -0.46 -6.08
C GLY A 183 -15.44 0.26 -5.08
N VAL A 184 -14.12 0.15 -5.27
CA VAL A 184 -13.09 0.65 -4.36
C VAL A 184 -12.28 1.76 -5.04
N GLY A 185 -11.99 2.81 -4.27
CA GLY A 185 -10.96 3.79 -4.59
C GLY A 185 -9.69 3.55 -3.77
N ALA A 186 -8.54 3.89 -4.33
CA ALA A 186 -7.26 3.76 -3.64
C ALA A 186 -6.38 4.98 -3.90
N VAL A 187 -5.80 5.54 -2.83
CA VAL A 187 -4.75 6.56 -2.93
C VAL A 187 -3.41 5.91 -2.64
N GLY A 188 -2.60 5.72 -3.68
CA GLY A 188 -1.19 5.41 -3.52
C GLY A 188 -0.39 6.70 -3.36
N MET A 189 0.55 6.74 -2.41
CA MET A 189 1.39 7.92 -2.14
C MET A 189 2.87 7.57 -2.19
N CYS A 190 3.69 8.39 -2.86
CA CYS A 190 5.15 8.21 -2.92
C CYS A 190 5.51 6.78 -3.37
N PHE A 191 6.11 5.98 -2.48
CA PHE A 191 6.51 4.60 -2.74
C PHE A 191 5.34 3.69 -3.10
N THR A 192 4.15 3.94 -2.55
CA THR A 192 2.94 3.17 -2.85
C THR A 192 2.13 3.76 -4.00
N GLY A 193 2.55 4.89 -4.56
CA GLY A 193 1.83 5.56 -5.66
C GLY A 193 1.60 4.65 -6.85
N GLY A 194 2.60 3.87 -7.25
CA GLY A 194 2.46 2.91 -8.36
C GLY A 194 1.58 1.69 -8.03
N PHE A 195 1.27 1.43 -6.75
CA PHE A 195 0.48 0.27 -6.36
C PHE A 195 -0.99 0.43 -6.68
N ALA A 196 -1.55 1.64 -6.57
CA ALA A 196 -2.93 1.88 -6.97
C ALA A 196 -3.15 1.54 -8.46
N LEU A 197 -2.15 1.79 -9.32
CA LEU A 197 -2.18 1.35 -10.71
C LEU A 197 -2.14 -0.19 -10.85
N GLY A 198 -1.27 -0.88 -10.10
CA GLY A 198 -1.20 -2.35 -10.11
C GLY A 198 -2.41 -3.04 -9.48
N MET A 199 -3.11 -2.37 -8.58
CA MET A 199 -4.35 -2.86 -7.99
C MET A 199 -5.50 -2.84 -9.00
N MET A 200 -5.45 -2.01 -10.05
CA MET A 200 -6.47 -1.98 -11.11
C MET A 200 -6.58 -3.29 -11.88
N VAL A 201 -5.60 -4.21 -11.78
CA VAL A 201 -5.77 -5.56 -12.33
C VAL A 201 -6.99 -6.26 -11.72
N GLY A 202 -7.35 -5.93 -10.47
CA GLY A 202 -8.55 -6.42 -9.80
C GLY A 202 -9.80 -5.62 -10.22
N PRO A 203 -10.93 -6.29 -10.48
CA PRO A 203 -12.13 -5.62 -10.97
C PRO A 203 -12.72 -4.61 -9.99
N GLU A 204 -12.49 -4.80 -8.68
CA GLU A 204 -13.06 -3.97 -7.62
C GLU A 204 -12.46 -2.56 -7.59
N LEU A 205 -11.23 -2.36 -8.06
CA LEU A 205 -10.62 -1.03 -8.03
C LEU A 205 -11.04 -0.19 -9.25
N ILE A 206 -11.85 0.83 -9.01
CA ILE A 206 -12.44 1.68 -10.04
C ILE A 206 -12.03 3.16 -9.95
N ALA A 207 -11.45 3.58 -8.82
CA ALA A 207 -10.98 4.95 -8.62
C ALA A 207 -9.53 4.98 -8.07
N PRO A 208 -8.52 4.70 -8.91
CA PRO A 208 -7.11 4.78 -8.53
C PRO A 208 -6.58 6.23 -8.57
N VAL A 209 -5.88 6.63 -7.50
CA VAL A 209 -5.17 7.90 -7.38
C VAL A 209 -3.68 7.64 -7.18
N LEU A 210 -2.86 8.08 -8.14
CA LEU A 210 -1.41 8.00 -8.14
C LEU A 210 -0.84 9.33 -7.61
N SER A 211 -0.78 9.49 -6.30
CA SER A 211 -0.19 10.67 -5.68
C SER A 211 1.33 10.49 -5.65
N GLN A 212 2.06 11.22 -6.50
CA GLN A 212 3.52 11.25 -6.60
C GLN A 212 4.14 9.84 -6.65
N PRO A 213 3.80 8.99 -7.64
CA PRO A 213 4.30 7.62 -7.73
C PRO A 213 5.81 7.62 -7.96
N SER A 214 6.62 7.37 -6.93
CA SER A 214 8.08 7.61 -6.93
C SER A 214 8.91 6.49 -7.55
N LEU A 215 8.39 5.27 -7.58
CA LEU A 215 9.15 4.10 -8.01
C LEU A 215 9.03 3.81 -9.52
N PRO A 216 10.11 3.34 -10.17
CA PRO A 216 11.45 3.20 -9.63
C PRO A 216 12.17 4.56 -9.52
N ILE A 217 12.89 4.78 -8.42
CA ILE A 217 13.78 5.93 -8.31
C ILE A 217 15.04 5.63 -9.12
N GLY A 218 15.41 6.51 -10.04
CA GLY A 218 16.63 6.32 -10.83
C GLY A 218 16.86 7.40 -11.89
N PHE A 219 18.11 7.53 -12.30
CA PHE A 219 18.55 8.57 -13.26
C PHE A 219 18.46 8.13 -14.73
N SER A 220 18.30 6.83 -15.00
CA SER A 220 18.19 6.33 -16.39
C SER A 220 16.85 6.75 -17.02
N LYS A 221 16.86 7.03 -18.33
CA LYS A 221 15.63 7.35 -19.10
C LYS A 221 14.54 6.28 -18.88
N LYS A 222 14.95 5.01 -18.85
CA LYS A 222 14.06 3.86 -18.59
C LYS A 222 13.43 3.90 -17.19
N ALA A 223 14.18 4.27 -16.15
CA ALA A 223 13.64 4.36 -14.80
C ALA A 223 12.68 5.54 -14.65
N LYS A 224 13.04 6.70 -15.21
CA LYS A 224 12.20 7.91 -15.19
C LYS A 224 10.85 7.69 -15.88
N ALA A 225 10.83 7.00 -17.02
CA ALA A 225 9.61 6.72 -17.77
C ALA A 225 8.81 5.50 -17.26
N SER A 226 9.29 4.75 -16.27
CA SER A 226 8.64 3.51 -15.85
C SER A 226 7.42 3.75 -14.97
N VAL A 227 6.34 3.01 -15.25
CA VAL A 227 5.08 2.95 -14.47
C VAL A 227 4.97 1.70 -13.60
N LYS A 228 6.04 0.91 -13.47
CA LYS A 228 6.13 -0.22 -12.52
C LYS A 228 5.17 -1.40 -12.72
N LEU A 229 4.63 -1.60 -13.92
CA LEU A 229 3.81 -2.76 -14.25
C LEU A 229 4.54 -3.78 -15.15
N SER A 230 4.12 -5.04 -15.03
CA SER A 230 4.39 -6.05 -16.05
C SER A 230 3.71 -5.64 -17.38
N ALA A 231 4.13 -6.21 -18.52
CA ALA A 231 3.48 -5.92 -19.79
C ALA A 231 2.02 -6.44 -19.82
N GLU A 232 1.76 -7.54 -19.12
CA GLU A 232 0.43 -8.13 -18.99
C GLU A 232 -0.48 -7.25 -18.13
N ASP A 233 -0.02 -6.82 -16.96
CA ASP A 233 -0.77 -5.94 -16.06
C ASP A 233 -1.06 -4.60 -16.74
N LEU A 234 -0.08 -4.03 -17.44
CA LEU A 234 -0.28 -2.79 -18.18
C LEU A 234 -1.35 -2.95 -19.26
N ARG A 235 -1.38 -4.11 -19.96
CA ARG A 235 -2.45 -4.40 -20.93
C ARG A 235 -3.82 -4.44 -20.25
N ILE A 236 -3.95 -5.13 -19.11
CA ILE A 236 -5.22 -5.19 -18.35
C ILE A 236 -5.67 -3.79 -17.92
N VAL A 237 -4.74 -2.97 -17.43
CA VAL A 237 -5.03 -1.57 -17.04
C VAL A 237 -5.53 -0.78 -18.25
N LYS A 238 -4.88 -0.89 -19.40
CA LYS A 238 -5.30 -0.21 -20.64
C LYS A 238 -6.68 -0.65 -21.09
N ASP A 239 -6.96 -1.95 -21.03
CA ASP A 239 -8.28 -2.52 -21.39
C ASP A 239 -9.38 -1.95 -20.45
N ARG A 240 -9.11 -1.85 -19.15
CA ARG A 240 -10.05 -1.24 -18.18
C ARG A 240 -10.26 0.25 -18.39
N VAL A 241 -9.20 0.96 -18.77
CA VAL A 241 -9.29 2.39 -19.09
C VAL A 241 -10.12 2.61 -20.35
N ALA A 242 -9.89 1.80 -21.39
CA ALA A 242 -10.71 1.81 -22.60
C ALA A 242 -12.19 1.47 -22.31
N ALA A 243 -12.46 0.67 -21.28
CA ALA A 243 -13.81 0.37 -20.80
C ALA A 243 -14.43 1.47 -19.89
N GLY A 244 -13.75 2.61 -19.70
CA GLY A 244 -14.32 3.79 -19.01
C GLY A 244 -13.82 4.04 -17.58
N THR A 245 -12.86 3.24 -17.09
CA THR A 245 -12.17 3.54 -15.82
C THR A 245 -11.18 4.68 -16.03
N CYS A 246 -11.07 5.61 -15.09
CA CYS A 246 -10.08 6.69 -15.15
C CYS A 246 -9.00 6.52 -14.07
N VAL A 247 -7.85 7.13 -14.30
CA VAL A 247 -6.72 7.17 -13.35
C VAL A 247 -6.36 8.62 -13.07
N LEU A 248 -6.38 9.02 -11.81
CA LEU A 248 -5.97 10.37 -11.39
C LEU A 248 -4.51 10.33 -10.92
N GLY A 249 -3.66 11.21 -11.45
CA GLY A 249 -2.26 11.33 -11.03
C GLY A 249 -1.94 12.73 -10.54
N LEU A 250 -1.20 12.84 -9.43
CA LEU A 250 -0.79 14.13 -8.85
C LEU A 250 0.74 14.21 -8.76
N ARG A 251 1.35 15.34 -9.15
CA ARG A 251 2.77 15.64 -8.90
C ARG A 251 3.03 17.14 -8.83
N PHE A 252 4.20 17.51 -8.31
CA PHE A 252 4.79 18.83 -8.53
C PHE A 252 5.68 18.84 -9.78
N THR A 253 5.71 19.94 -10.53
CA THR A 253 6.43 20.04 -11.82
C THR A 253 7.94 19.79 -11.71
N ASN A 254 8.58 20.21 -10.61
CA ASN A 254 10.01 20.10 -10.36
C ASN A 254 10.40 18.94 -9.43
N ASP A 255 9.45 18.09 -9.06
CA ASP A 255 9.71 16.89 -8.27
C ASP A 255 10.73 15.97 -8.99
N ALA A 256 11.93 15.87 -8.42
CA ALA A 256 13.01 15.05 -8.97
C ALA A 256 12.79 13.54 -8.77
N VAL A 257 11.93 13.16 -7.82
CA VAL A 257 11.60 11.76 -7.51
C VAL A 257 10.48 11.26 -8.43
N VAL A 258 9.60 12.16 -8.87
CA VAL A 258 8.53 11.91 -9.85
C VAL A 258 8.75 12.78 -11.08
N PRO A 259 9.61 12.35 -12.01
CA PRO A 259 9.96 13.12 -13.19
C PRO A 259 8.80 13.17 -14.21
N ALA A 260 8.78 14.20 -15.05
CA ALA A 260 7.72 14.43 -16.03
C ALA A 260 7.54 13.25 -17.01
N GLU A 261 8.63 12.58 -17.36
CA GLU A 261 8.67 11.42 -18.25
C GLU A 261 7.77 10.27 -17.77
N ARG A 262 7.51 10.17 -16.46
CA ARG A 262 6.59 9.19 -15.89
C ARG A 262 5.14 9.52 -16.22
N PHE A 263 4.76 10.80 -16.10
CA PHE A 263 3.41 11.27 -16.42
C PHE A 263 3.18 11.32 -17.93
N GLU A 264 4.21 11.66 -18.73
CA GLU A 264 4.18 11.51 -20.18
C GLU A 264 3.93 10.06 -20.60
N THR A 265 4.54 9.10 -19.89
CA THR A 265 4.26 7.68 -20.13
C THR A 265 2.84 7.30 -19.73
N LEU A 266 2.32 7.75 -18.60
CA LEU A 266 0.93 7.49 -18.22
C LEU A 266 -0.06 8.06 -19.26
N ARG A 267 0.16 9.29 -19.74
CA ARG A 267 -0.63 9.89 -20.83
C ARG A 267 -0.55 9.07 -22.11
N ARG A 268 0.65 8.65 -22.51
CA ARG A 268 0.84 7.84 -23.72
C ARG A 268 0.15 6.48 -23.63
N GLU A 269 0.24 5.81 -22.48
CA GLU A 269 -0.31 4.46 -22.33
C GLU A 269 -1.81 4.45 -22.08
N LEU A 270 -2.34 5.44 -21.36
CA LEU A 270 -3.74 5.46 -20.88
C LEU A 270 -4.63 6.47 -21.62
N GLY A 271 -4.06 7.35 -22.46
CA GLY A 271 -4.79 8.36 -23.22
C GLY A 271 -5.62 9.28 -22.33
N ASP A 272 -6.83 9.61 -22.80
CA ASP A 272 -7.78 10.49 -22.11
C ASP A 272 -8.29 9.92 -20.77
N GLY A 273 -8.08 8.62 -20.53
CA GLY A 273 -8.39 7.99 -19.26
C GLY A 273 -7.42 8.36 -18.12
N PHE A 274 -6.31 9.03 -18.40
CA PHE A 274 -5.40 9.55 -17.38
C PHE A 274 -5.58 11.05 -17.16
N ILE A 275 -6.01 11.40 -15.95
CA ILE A 275 -6.20 12.76 -15.48
C ILE A 275 -4.93 13.15 -14.71
N GLY A 276 -4.04 13.91 -15.33
CA GLY A 276 -2.78 14.33 -14.73
C GLY A 276 -2.84 15.75 -14.16
N VAL A 277 -2.71 15.90 -12.85
CA VAL A 277 -2.59 17.18 -12.14
C VAL A 277 -1.11 17.44 -11.84
N GLU A 278 -0.56 18.48 -12.46
CA GLU A 278 0.83 18.91 -12.27
C GLU A 278 0.84 20.31 -11.65
N ILE A 279 1.23 20.41 -10.39
CA ILE A 279 1.25 21.66 -9.62
C ILE A 279 2.59 22.36 -9.82
N ASP A 280 2.57 23.64 -10.19
CA ASP A 280 3.80 24.39 -10.41
C ASP A 280 4.62 24.53 -9.10
N SER A 281 5.89 24.16 -9.21
CA SER A 281 6.91 24.25 -8.15
C SER A 281 8.18 24.90 -8.69
N SER A 282 8.08 25.64 -9.79
CA SER A 282 9.18 26.38 -10.39
C SER A 282 9.73 27.43 -9.41
N PRO A 283 11.05 27.73 -9.43
CA PRO A 283 11.60 28.79 -8.59
C PRO A 283 10.88 30.12 -8.84
N GLY A 284 10.33 30.72 -7.77
CA GLY A 284 9.58 31.97 -7.87
C GLY A 284 8.09 31.82 -8.24
N ASN A 285 7.53 30.61 -8.21
CA ASN A 285 6.09 30.41 -8.40
C ASN A 285 5.27 31.24 -7.39
N GLN A 286 4.06 31.64 -7.81
CA GLN A 286 3.19 32.55 -7.07
C GLN A 286 2.78 32.07 -5.66
N TRP A 287 2.88 30.77 -5.39
CA TRP A 287 2.45 30.15 -4.13
C TRP A 287 3.61 29.84 -3.18
N GLY A 288 4.85 30.19 -3.56
CA GLY A 288 6.04 29.91 -2.76
C GLY A 288 6.31 28.41 -2.57
N ILE A 289 5.74 27.55 -3.43
CA ILE A 289 5.91 26.09 -3.35
C ILE A 289 7.39 25.76 -3.59
N PRO A 290 8.05 25.02 -2.69
CA PRO A 290 9.48 24.79 -2.84
C PRO A 290 9.76 23.84 -4.00
N LYS A 291 10.91 24.03 -4.67
CA LYS A 291 11.33 23.21 -5.83
C LYS A 291 11.42 21.70 -5.51
N ASN A 292 11.72 21.36 -4.26
CA ASN A 292 11.81 19.98 -3.77
C ASN A 292 10.47 19.47 -3.18
N ALA A 293 9.36 20.16 -3.44
CA ALA A 293 8.04 19.68 -3.05
C ALA A 293 7.74 18.31 -3.66
N HIS A 294 7.11 17.44 -2.86
CA HIS A 294 6.86 16.05 -3.25
C HIS A 294 5.47 15.57 -2.82
N SER A 295 5.08 15.77 -1.56
CA SER A 295 3.87 15.17 -1.00
C SER A 295 2.64 16.07 -1.11
N VAL A 296 1.96 16.02 -2.26
CA VAL A 296 0.81 16.88 -2.61
C VAL A 296 -0.31 16.86 -1.57
N LEU A 297 -0.72 15.66 -1.12
CA LEU A 297 -1.88 15.48 -0.24
C LEU A 297 -1.54 15.47 1.26
N THR A 298 -0.27 15.69 1.64
CA THR A 298 0.18 15.61 3.03
C THR A 298 1.12 16.75 3.37
N GLU A 299 2.44 16.53 3.37
CA GLU A 299 3.44 17.50 3.85
C GLU A 299 3.34 18.87 3.15
N HIS A 300 3.00 18.89 1.86
CA HIS A 300 2.92 20.11 1.06
C HIS A 300 1.47 20.55 0.78
N LEU A 301 0.49 19.95 1.47
CA LEU A 301 -0.90 20.38 1.39
C LEU A 301 -1.07 21.68 2.17
N VAL A 302 -1.59 22.70 1.50
CA VAL A 302 -2.11 23.92 2.12
C VAL A 302 -3.61 23.87 1.89
N ASP A 303 -4.37 23.57 2.95
CA ASP A 303 -5.83 23.34 2.92
C ASP A 303 -6.58 24.69 2.98
N GLU A 304 -6.29 25.57 2.02
CA GLU A 304 -6.90 26.90 1.88
C GLU A 304 -7.51 27.06 0.48
N PRO A 305 -8.76 27.56 0.37
CA PRO A 305 -9.41 27.79 -0.91
C PRO A 305 -8.56 28.65 -1.87
N GLY A 306 -8.41 28.18 -3.10
CA GLY A 306 -7.61 28.84 -4.14
C GLY A 306 -6.14 28.42 -4.18
N HIS A 307 -5.63 27.70 -3.17
CA HIS A 307 -4.29 27.13 -3.23
C HIS A 307 -4.29 25.86 -4.13
N PRO A 308 -3.31 25.68 -5.04
CA PRO A 308 -3.34 24.58 -6.00
C PRO A 308 -3.29 23.18 -5.37
N THR A 309 -2.69 23.03 -4.18
CA THR A 309 -2.70 21.75 -3.46
C THR A 309 -4.05 21.44 -2.79
N HIS A 310 -4.80 22.46 -2.36
CA HIS A 310 -6.19 22.32 -1.94
C HIS A 310 -7.09 21.93 -3.13
N ASP A 311 -6.90 22.56 -4.29
CA ASP A 311 -7.65 22.23 -5.49
C ASP A 311 -7.36 20.82 -5.99
N ALA A 312 -6.11 20.34 -5.87
CA ALA A 312 -5.76 18.96 -6.13
C ALA A 312 -6.44 17.98 -5.16
N LEU A 313 -6.53 18.31 -3.87
CA LEU A 313 -7.30 17.52 -2.91
C LEU A 313 -8.79 17.47 -3.29
N ASN A 314 -9.38 18.60 -3.69
CA ASN A 314 -10.79 18.63 -4.13
C ASN A 314 -11.02 17.81 -5.39
N GLN A 315 -10.08 17.80 -6.34
CA GLN A 315 -10.14 16.92 -7.50
C GLN A 315 -10.13 15.44 -7.10
N VAL A 316 -9.35 15.03 -6.09
CA VAL A 316 -9.38 13.66 -5.55
C VAL A 316 -10.74 13.34 -4.93
N LEU A 317 -11.29 14.26 -4.13
CA LEU A 317 -12.58 14.07 -3.47
C LEU A 317 -13.72 13.95 -4.48
N GLU A 318 -13.72 14.80 -5.51
CA GLU A 318 -14.72 14.76 -6.58
C GLU A 318 -14.57 13.51 -7.46
N PHE A 319 -13.33 13.11 -7.72
CA PHE A 319 -13.05 11.85 -8.41
C PHE A 319 -13.58 10.63 -7.63
N PHE A 320 -13.48 10.63 -6.30
CA PHE A 320 -14.09 9.58 -5.48
C PHE A 320 -15.60 9.68 -5.39
N ARG A 321 -16.16 10.88 -5.21
CA ARG A 321 -17.61 11.09 -5.18
C ARG A 321 -18.26 10.54 -6.46
N SER A 322 -17.80 10.98 -7.63
CA SER A 322 -18.35 10.59 -8.93
C SER A 322 -18.19 9.11 -9.30
N ARG A 323 -17.32 8.35 -8.61
CA ARG A 323 -17.02 6.95 -8.94
C ARG A 323 -17.47 5.95 -7.89
N LEU A 324 -17.52 6.36 -6.62
CA LEU A 324 -17.76 5.45 -5.50
C LEU A 324 -19.11 5.68 -4.83
N LEU A 325 -19.77 6.80 -5.10
CA LEU A 325 -21.07 7.13 -4.52
C LEU A 325 -22.13 7.13 -5.62
N PRO A 326 -23.36 6.68 -5.30
CA PRO A 326 -24.49 6.84 -6.21
C PRO A 326 -24.81 8.34 -6.41
N ASP A 327 -25.35 8.67 -7.58
CA ASP A 327 -25.89 10.01 -7.91
C ASP A 327 -27.05 10.42 -7.00
#